data_AF-A0A8S3DML2-F1
#
_entry.id   AF-A0A8S3DML2-F1
#
_cell.length_a   1.000
_cell.length_b   1.000
_cell.length_c   1.000
_cell.angle_alpha   90.00
_cell.angle_beta   90.00
_cell.angle_gamma   90.00
#
_symmetry.space_group_name_H-M   'P 1'
#
loop_
_entity.id
_entity.type
_entity.pdbx_description
1 polymer ?
#
loop_
_entity_poly.entity_id
_entity_poly.type
_entity_poly.pdbx_seq_one_letter_code
_entity_poly.pdbx_strand_id
1 'polypeptide(L)'
;MGYLSILIFLLAVTASVGQTNDMDWYRSQLNQLIIPPYTRAYSILQNDIIGRLLTINVVEIFDNQTEVSKLADKLSCSTSEVLTLLSAMMNNMNVLLTALDNKLIKIVAAVSAKQAEIEQSEMRRAIAHSSVVEAQNLVRNSENDLQNKQQVLTNVEAELSAANNKLERARRCRTLKIENTTEIINTTEAVDNSDAVDNSEAFNTTEEVNTTEATNTTEAVNGRFFRVSS
;
A
#
# COMPACT_ATOMS: atom_id res chain seq x y z
N MET A 1 8.14 -6.69 7.78
CA MET A 1 7.60 -6.40 6.44
C MET A 1 8.14 -7.32 5.34
N GLY A 2 9.40 -7.76 5.35
CA GLY A 2 9.96 -8.61 4.26
C GLY A 2 9.35 -10.01 4.10
N TYR A 3 8.98 -10.68 5.21
CA TYR A 3 8.42 -12.04 5.15
C TYR A 3 7.06 -12.13 4.44
N LEU A 4 6.23 -11.09 4.52
CA LEU A 4 4.92 -11.08 3.88
C LEU A 4 5.05 -10.98 2.36
N SER A 5 5.99 -10.18 1.85
CA SER A 5 6.27 -10.08 0.41
C SER A 5 6.83 -11.37 -0.17
N ILE A 6 7.72 -12.06 0.56
CA ILE A 6 8.28 -13.35 0.15
C ILE A 6 7.18 -14.42 0.10
N LEU A 7 6.27 -14.44 1.08
CA LEU A 7 5.17 -15.40 1.12
C LEU A 7 4.16 -15.19 -0.02
N ILE A 8 3.85 -13.93 -0.35
CA ILE A 8 2.97 -13.58 -1.48
C ILE A 8 3.64 -13.95 -2.81
N PHE A 9 4.96 -13.75 -2.95
CA PHE A 9 5.70 -14.17 -4.14
C PHE A 9 5.69 -15.69 -4.31
N LEU A 10 5.95 -16.45 -3.23
CA LEU A 10 5.87 -17.92 -3.25
C LEU A 10 4.44 -18.41 -3.55
N LEU A 11 3.41 -17.75 -3.03
CA LEU A 11 2.02 -18.07 -3.34
C LEU A 11 1.66 -17.75 -4.79
N ALA A 12 2.16 -16.65 -5.35
CA ALA A 12 1.95 -16.30 -6.76
C ALA A 12 2.71 -17.24 -7.72
N VAL A 13 3.92 -17.64 -7.36
CA VAL A 13 4.71 -18.64 -8.10
C VAL A 13 4.06 -20.02 -8.02
N THR A 14 3.59 -20.45 -6.84
CA THR A 14 2.87 -21.73 -6.72
C THR A 14 1.50 -21.70 -7.39
N ALA A 15 0.80 -20.56 -7.45
CA ALA A 15 -0.43 -20.41 -8.20
C ALA A 15 -0.21 -20.41 -9.73
N SER A 16 0.91 -19.86 -10.21
CA SER A 16 1.25 -19.88 -11.64
C SER A 16 1.84 -21.22 -12.10
N VAL A 17 2.55 -21.92 -11.21
CA VAL A 17 3.09 -23.27 -11.43
C VAL A 17 2.04 -24.36 -11.13
N GLY A 18 0.98 -24.02 -10.40
CA GLY A 18 -0.05 -24.94 -9.91
C GLY A 18 -1.11 -25.39 -10.93
N GLN A 19 -0.94 -25.10 -12.23
CA GLN A 19 -1.74 -25.79 -13.24
C GLN A 19 -1.21 -27.21 -13.41
N THR A 20 -1.68 -28.11 -12.54
CA THR A 20 -1.45 -29.57 -12.58
C THR A 20 -1.66 -30.18 -13.97
N ASN A 21 -2.50 -29.54 -14.79
CA ASN A 21 -2.79 -29.91 -16.16
C ASN A 21 -1.55 -29.96 -17.07
N ASP A 22 -0.50 -29.18 -16.77
CA ASP A 22 0.68 -29.12 -17.62
C ASP A 22 1.55 -30.38 -17.51
N MET A 23 1.70 -30.93 -16.30
CA MET A 23 2.43 -32.18 -16.09
C MET A 23 1.68 -33.37 -16.66
N ASP A 24 0.35 -33.35 -16.62
CA ASP A 24 -0.49 -34.37 -17.25
C ASP A 24 -0.35 -34.38 -18.77
N TRP A 25 -0.23 -33.20 -19.40
CA TRP A 25 0.06 -33.11 -20.83
C TRP A 25 1.41 -33.77 -21.17
N TYR A 26 2.49 -33.46 -20.45
CA TYR A 26 3.80 -34.09 -20.68
C TYR A 26 3.77 -35.60 -20.47
N ARG A 27 3.13 -36.06 -19.40
CA ARG A 27 2.96 -37.48 -19.11
C ARG A 27 2.21 -38.18 -20.24
N SER A 28 1.16 -37.55 -20.75
CA SER A 28 0.40 -38.04 -21.90
C SER A 28 1.27 -38.14 -23.16
N GLN A 29 2.06 -37.10 -23.47
CA GLN A 29 2.96 -37.12 -24.63
C GLN A 29 4.02 -38.21 -24.52
N LEU A 30 4.65 -38.39 -23.35
CA LEU A 30 5.62 -39.46 -23.13
C LEU A 30 4.99 -40.85 -23.33
N ASN A 31 3.82 -41.07 -22.72
CA ASN A 31 3.10 -42.33 -22.81
C ASN A 31 2.64 -42.68 -24.23
N GLN A 32 2.31 -41.67 -25.05
CA GLN A 32 1.81 -41.89 -26.41
C GLN A 32 2.94 -41.96 -27.45
N LEU A 33 3.96 -41.11 -27.34
CA LEU A 33 4.91 -40.87 -28.41
C LEU A 33 6.29 -41.50 -28.21
N ILE A 34 6.70 -41.74 -26.95
CA ILE A 34 8.06 -42.17 -26.61
C ILE A 34 8.07 -43.61 -26.10
N ILE A 35 7.20 -43.93 -25.14
CA ILE A 35 7.20 -45.25 -24.50
C ILE A 35 6.87 -46.39 -25.49
N PRO A 36 5.84 -46.29 -26.35
CA PRO A 36 5.51 -47.38 -27.27
C PRO A 36 6.61 -47.73 -28.28
N PRO A 37 7.21 -46.79 -29.04
CA PRO A 37 8.27 -47.13 -29.98
C PRO A 37 9.53 -47.64 -29.28
N TYR A 38 9.85 -47.10 -28.09
CA TYR A 38 10.96 -47.62 -27.27
C TYR A 38 10.73 -49.08 -26.85
N THR A 39 9.55 -49.37 -26.31
CA THR A 39 9.19 -50.73 -25.86
C THR A 39 9.20 -51.72 -27.03
N ARG A 40 8.70 -51.29 -28.20
CA ARG A 40 8.74 -52.11 -29.42
C ARG A 40 10.17 -52.35 -29.89
N ALA A 41 10.99 -51.32 -29.99
CA ALA A 41 12.39 -51.45 -30.40
C ALA A 41 13.16 -52.39 -29.46
N TYR A 42 12.94 -52.27 -28.16
CA TYR A 42 13.51 -53.16 -27.16
C TYR A 42 13.06 -54.62 -27.37
N SER A 43 11.78 -54.85 -27.63
CA SER A 43 11.26 -56.21 -27.88
C SER A 43 11.85 -56.86 -29.14
N ILE A 44 12.06 -56.10 -30.22
CA ILE A 44 12.69 -56.58 -31.46
C ILE A 44 14.16 -56.93 -31.18
N LEU A 45 14.87 -56.03 -30.51
CA LEU A 45 16.27 -56.26 -30.14
C LEU A 45 16.42 -57.54 -29.31
N GLN A 46 15.56 -57.73 -28.31
CA GLN A 46 15.65 -58.88 -27.42
C GLN A 46 15.24 -60.18 -28.11
N ASN A 47 14.09 -60.21 -28.76
CA ASN A 47 13.51 -61.46 -29.27
C ASN A 47 14.05 -61.82 -30.66
N ASP A 48 14.13 -60.85 -31.57
CA ASP A 48 14.46 -61.12 -32.96
C ASP A 48 15.95 -61.02 -33.27
N ILE A 49 16.71 -60.22 -32.52
CA ILE A 49 18.16 -60.12 -32.72
C ILE A 49 18.88 -61.02 -31.73
N ILE A 50 18.84 -60.69 -30.43
CA ILE A 50 19.59 -61.40 -29.40
C ILE A 50 19.10 -62.85 -29.27
N GLY A 51 17.78 -63.06 -29.18
CA GLY A 51 17.18 -64.39 -29.07
C GLY A 51 17.59 -65.30 -30.22
N ARG A 52 17.51 -64.82 -31.47
CA ARG A 52 17.93 -65.59 -32.64
C ARG A 52 19.41 -65.91 -32.60
N LEU A 53 20.26 -64.92 -32.29
CA LEU A 53 21.71 -65.11 -32.23
C LEU A 53 22.12 -66.18 -31.20
N LEU A 54 21.44 -66.23 -30.06
CA LEU A 54 21.69 -67.23 -29.02
C LEU A 54 21.24 -68.64 -29.39
N THR A 55 20.23 -68.77 -30.26
CA THR A 55 19.70 -70.08 -30.71
C THR A 55 20.43 -70.67 -31.91
N ILE A 56 21.36 -69.95 -32.51
CA ILE A 56 22.14 -70.42 -33.67
C ILE A 56 23.03 -71.58 -33.24
N ASN A 57 22.81 -72.75 -33.85
CA ASN A 57 23.79 -73.81 -33.84
C ASN A 57 24.87 -73.47 -34.87
N VAL A 58 25.98 -72.91 -34.37
CA VAL A 58 27.08 -72.40 -35.18
C VAL A 58 27.64 -73.48 -36.12
N VAL A 59 27.64 -74.75 -35.69
CA VAL A 59 28.21 -75.87 -36.46
C VAL A 59 27.36 -76.20 -37.70
N GLU A 60 26.03 -76.18 -37.57
CA GLU A 60 25.13 -76.57 -38.67
C GLU A 60 24.94 -75.45 -39.70
N ILE A 61 25.06 -74.20 -39.29
CA ILE A 61 24.75 -73.05 -40.13
C ILE A 61 25.90 -72.72 -41.08
N PHE A 62 27.16 -72.90 -40.68
CA PHE A 62 28.30 -72.55 -41.54
C PHE A 62 28.42 -73.43 -42.79
N ASP A 63 27.91 -74.66 -42.76
CA ASP A 63 27.90 -75.55 -43.92
C ASP A 63 26.76 -75.24 -44.90
N ASN A 64 25.79 -74.38 -44.52
CA ASN A 64 24.62 -74.04 -45.32
C ASN A 64 24.51 -72.53 -45.58
N GLN A 65 25.15 -72.07 -46.65
CA GLN A 65 25.17 -70.68 -47.10
C GLN A 65 23.75 -70.06 -47.25
N THR A 66 22.75 -70.85 -47.62
CA THR A 66 21.37 -70.36 -47.76
C THR A 66 20.75 -69.98 -46.41
N GLU A 67 21.02 -70.75 -45.35
CA GLU A 67 20.51 -70.43 -44.01
C GLU A 67 21.25 -69.23 -43.39
N VAL A 68 22.56 -69.09 -43.67
CA VAL A 68 23.32 -67.89 -43.29
C VAL A 68 22.72 -66.63 -43.93
N SER A 69 22.43 -66.67 -45.24
CA SER A 69 21.83 -65.52 -45.95
C SER A 69 20.46 -65.17 -45.37
N LYS A 70 19.58 -66.15 -45.15
CA LYS A 70 18.24 -65.92 -44.56
C LYS A 70 18.32 -65.31 -43.17
N LEU A 71 19.27 -65.75 -42.35
CA LEU A 71 19.50 -65.19 -41.03
C LEU A 71 19.99 -63.74 -41.14
N ALA A 72 20.96 -63.47 -42.01
CA ALA A 72 21.49 -62.14 -42.25
C ALA A 72 20.39 -61.17 -42.71
N ASP A 73 19.52 -61.60 -43.64
CA ASP A 73 18.39 -60.80 -44.12
C ASP A 73 17.40 -60.47 -43.00
N LYS A 74 17.08 -61.44 -42.14
CA LYS A 74 16.21 -61.23 -40.98
C LYS A 74 16.84 -60.26 -39.98
N LEU A 75 18.11 -60.44 -39.63
CA LEU A 75 18.83 -59.55 -38.71
C LEU A 75 18.92 -58.13 -39.28
N SER A 76 19.19 -57.99 -40.57
CA SER A 76 19.22 -56.72 -41.29
C SER A 76 17.85 -56.03 -41.22
N CYS A 77 16.77 -56.77 -41.50
CA CYS A 77 15.40 -56.27 -41.42
C CYS A 77 15.03 -55.81 -39.99
N SER A 78 15.27 -56.63 -38.97
CA SER A 78 15.02 -56.27 -37.57
C SER A 78 15.85 -55.07 -37.11
N THR A 79 17.11 -54.98 -37.54
CA THR A 79 17.98 -53.83 -37.24
C THR A 79 17.45 -52.56 -37.90
N SER A 80 17.02 -52.63 -39.16
CA SER A 80 16.41 -51.51 -39.87
C SER A 80 15.13 -51.02 -39.18
N GLU A 81 14.27 -51.93 -38.72
CA GLU A 81 13.05 -51.58 -37.98
C GLU A 81 13.37 -50.87 -36.65
N VAL A 82 14.34 -51.39 -35.88
CA VAL A 82 14.81 -50.74 -34.64
C VAL A 82 15.32 -49.33 -34.92
N LEU A 83 16.12 -49.14 -35.96
CA LEU A 83 16.63 -47.81 -36.35
C LEU A 83 15.51 -46.85 -36.71
N THR A 84 14.50 -47.30 -37.46
CA THR A 84 13.32 -46.48 -37.78
C THR A 84 12.56 -46.07 -36.52
N LEU A 85 12.33 -46.98 -35.58
CA LEU A 85 11.64 -46.69 -34.32
C LEU A 85 12.42 -45.68 -33.45
N LEU A 86 13.75 -45.84 -33.36
CA LEU A 86 14.60 -44.92 -32.62
C LEU A 86 14.64 -43.54 -33.27
N SER A 87 14.68 -43.46 -34.60
CA SER A 87 14.61 -42.19 -35.33
C SER A 87 13.29 -41.46 -35.09
N ALA A 88 12.15 -42.18 -35.16
CA ALA A 88 10.85 -41.61 -34.86
C ALA A 88 10.77 -41.09 -33.41
N MET A 89 11.31 -41.86 -32.45
CA MET A 89 11.38 -41.45 -31.05
C MET A 89 12.23 -40.18 -30.86
N MET A 90 13.39 -40.08 -31.52
CA MET A 90 14.23 -38.87 -31.47
C MET A 90 13.49 -37.64 -32.00
N ASN A 91 12.77 -37.78 -33.12
CA ASN A 91 11.96 -36.69 -33.67
C ASN A 91 10.87 -36.24 -32.68
N ASN A 92 10.16 -37.19 -32.06
CA ASN A 92 9.15 -36.90 -31.04
C ASN A 92 9.75 -36.23 -29.81
N MET A 93 10.95 -36.64 -29.35
CA MET A 93 11.66 -35.99 -28.26
C MET A 93 12.02 -34.53 -28.58
N ASN A 94 12.49 -34.26 -29.80
CA ASN A 94 12.80 -32.89 -30.24
C ASN A 94 11.56 -31.99 -30.24
N VAL A 95 10.41 -32.51 -30.66
CA VAL A 95 9.12 -31.81 -30.56
C VAL A 95 8.77 -31.49 -29.10
N LEU A 96 8.93 -32.47 -28.20
CA LEU A 96 8.64 -32.28 -26.77
C LEU A 96 9.59 -31.27 -26.11
N LEU A 97 10.88 -31.31 -26.45
CA LEU A 97 11.87 -30.33 -25.99
C LEU A 97 11.51 -28.92 -26.47
N THR A 98 11.17 -28.76 -27.76
CA THR A 98 10.75 -27.47 -28.31
C THR A 98 9.49 -26.94 -27.61
N ALA A 99 8.53 -27.82 -27.29
CA ALA A 99 7.34 -27.43 -26.54
C ALA A 99 7.69 -26.99 -25.10
N LEU A 100 8.62 -27.68 -24.44
CA LEU A 100 9.12 -27.32 -23.12
C LEU A 100 9.84 -25.96 -23.13
N ASP A 101 10.73 -25.73 -24.10
CA ASP A 101 11.43 -24.45 -24.25
C ASP A 101 10.45 -23.30 -24.44
N ASN A 102 9.44 -23.49 -25.31
CA ASN A 102 8.40 -22.49 -25.51
C ASN A 102 7.59 -22.18 -24.24
N LYS A 103 7.29 -23.19 -23.42
CA LYS A 103 6.64 -22.97 -22.12
C LYS A 103 7.56 -22.24 -21.15
N LEU A 104 8.84 -22.63 -21.08
CA LEU A 104 9.83 -22.00 -20.22
C LEU A 104 10.00 -20.52 -20.57
N ILE A 105 10.09 -20.18 -21.86
CA ILE A 105 10.15 -18.79 -22.34
C ILE A 105 8.93 -17.99 -21.85
N LYS A 106 7.73 -18.54 -21.95
CA LYS A 106 6.50 -17.87 -21.46
C LYS A 106 6.52 -17.64 -19.95
N ILE A 107 6.99 -18.63 -19.18
CA ILE A 107 7.12 -18.51 -17.73
C ILE A 107 8.14 -17.41 -17.38
N VAL A 108 9.32 -17.42 -18.01
CA VAL A 108 10.35 -16.40 -17.81
C VAL A 108 9.82 -15.01 -18.16
N ALA A 109 9.09 -14.87 -19.28
CA ALA A 109 8.47 -13.60 -19.66
C ALA A 109 7.44 -13.13 -18.62
N ALA A 110 6.57 -14.02 -18.14
CA ALA A 110 5.58 -13.69 -17.11
C ALA A 110 6.24 -13.28 -15.77
N VAL A 111 7.30 -13.98 -15.35
CA VAL A 111 8.07 -13.63 -14.15
C VAL A 111 8.73 -12.27 -14.32
N SER A 112 9.34 -11.98 -15.47
CA SER A 112 9.97 -10.69 -15.74
C SER A 112 8.97 -9.52 -15.72
N ALA A 113 7.76 -9.72 -16.25
CA ALA A 113 6.69 -8.74 -16.18
C ALA A 113 6.26 -8.47 -14.73
N LYS A 114 6.11 -9.52 -13.90
CA LYS A 114 5.80 -9.35 -12.48
C LYS A 114 6.91 -8.68 -11.69
N GLN A 115 8.16 -8.92 -12.03
CA GLN A 115 9.29 -8.21 -11.44
C GLN A 115 9.21 -6.70 -11.71
N ALA A 116 8.90 -6.30 -12.95
CA ALA A 116 8.74 -4.90 -13.31
C ALA A 116 7.55 -4.23 -12.57
N GLU A 117 6.43 -4.94 -12.39
CA GLU A 117 5.30 -4.45 -11.58
C GLU A 117 5.71 -4.22 -10.10
N ILE A 118 6.52 -5.13 -9.54
CA ILE A 118 7.03 -5.00 -8.16
C ILE A 118 7.91 -3.75 -8.03
N GLU A 119 8.88 -3.56 -8.93
CA GLU A 119 9.76 -2.38 -8.93
C GLU A 119 8.98 -1.07 -9.03
N GLN A 120 7.95 -1.03 -9.90
CA GLN A 120 7.06 0.12 -9.98
C GLN A 120 6.30 0.35 -8.66
N SER A 121 5.82 -0.72 -8.02
CA SER A 121 5.12 -0.62 -6.74
C SER A 121 6.03 -0.11 -5.60
N GLU A 122 7.30 -0.51 -5.60
CA GLU A 122 8.31 -0.04 -4.65
C GLU A 122 8.61 1.45 -4.84
N MET A 123 8.75 1.90 -6.09
CA MET A 123 8.90 3.32 -6.40
C MET A 123 7.70 4.14 -5.93
N ARG A 124 6.47 3.68 -6.18
CA ARG A 124 5.25 4.35 -5.67
C ARG A 124 5.22 4.41 -4.15
N ARG A 125 5.66 3.34 -3.48
CA ARG A 125 5.76 3.29 -2.02
C ARG A 125 6.79 4.30 -1.49
N ALA A 126 7.94 4.43 -2.16
CA ALA A 126 8.96 5.41 -1.79
C ALA A 126 8.45 6.86 -1.90
N ILE A 127 7.72 7.17 -2.98
CA ILE A 127 7.08 8.48 -3.17
C ILE A 127 6.06 8.74 -2.06
N ALA A 128 5.15 7.79 -1.81
CA ALA A 128 4.14 7.90 -0.76
C ALA A 128 4.78 8.08 0.63
N HIS A 129 5.88 7.37 0.92
CA HIS A 129 6.62 7.53 2.16
C HIS A 129 7.19 8.94 2.32
N SER A 130 7.79 9.50 1.27
CA SER A 130 8.28 10.88 1.26
C SER A 130 7.17 11.89 1.56
N SER A 131 6.00 11.75 0.93
CA SER A 131 4.86 12.64 1.17
C SER A 131 4.32 12.54 2.60
N VAL A 132 4.32 11.35 3.21
CA VAL A 132 3.93 11.17 4.62
C VAL A 132 4.92 11.88 5.55
N VAL A 133 6.23 11.77 5.27
CA VAL A 133 7.26 12.46 6.06
C VAL A 133 7.11 13.99 5.96
N GLU A 134 6.81 14.51 4.77
CA GLU A 134 6.53 15.94 4.57
C GLU A 134 5.30 16.39 5.38
N ALA A 135 4.19 15.64 5.29
CA ALA A 135 2.99 15.93 6.05
C ALA A 135 3.23 15.90 7.57
N GLN A 136 4.03 14.94 8.06
CA GLN A 136 4.42 14.86 9.47
C GLN A 136 5.20 16.10 9.93
N ASN A 137 6.10 16.62 9.09
CA ASN A 137 6.82 17.85 9.39
C ASN A 137 5.90 19.07 9.47
N LEU A 138 4.91 19.18 8.58
CA LEU A 138 3.91 20.25 8.61
C LEU A 138 3.04 20.18 9.88
N VAL A 139 2.60 18.98 10.28
CA VAL A 139 1.85 18.77 11.52
C VAL A 139 2.68 19.19 12.72
N ARG A 140 3.93 18.73 12.83
CA ARG A 140 4.85 19.09 13.91
C ARG A 140 5.07 20.61 14.01
N ASN A 141 5.23 21.29 12.88
CA ASN A 141 5.37 22.75 12.86
C ASN A 141 4.09 23.45 13.35
N SER A 142 2.92 22.95 12.96
CA SER A 142 1.63 23.48 13.40
C SER A 142 1.38 23.25 14.89
N GLU A 143 1.80 22.10 15.43
CA GLU A 143 1.75 21.80 16.87
C GLU A 143 2.62 22.79 17.67
N ASN A 144 3.83 23.09 17.20
CA ASN A 144 4.70 24.08 17.84
C ASN A 144 4.07 25.49 17.83
N ASP A 145 3.44 25.91 16.72
CA ASP A 145 2.72 27.19 16.66
C ASP A 145 1.54 27.23 17.64
N LEU A 146 0.78 26.14 17.74
CA LEU A 146 -0.32 26.01 18.68
C LEU A 146 0.16 26.11 20.14
N GLN A 147 1.27 25.46 20.47
CA GLN A 147 1.88 25.55 21.80
C GLN A 147 2.32 26.98 22.13
N ASN A 148 2.94 27.68 21.18
CA ASN A 148 3.34 29.08 21.35
C ASN A 148 2.11 29.98 21.60
N LYS A 149 1.03 29.80 20.84
CA LYS A 149 -0.22 30.54 21.03
C LYS A 149 -0.87 30.25 22.39
N GLN A 150 -0.84 28.99 22.84
CA GLN A 150 -1.35 28.62 24.16
C GLN A 150 -0.58 29.31 25.29
N GLN A 151 0.75 29.44 25.15
CA GLN A 151 1.57 30.17 26.11
C GLN A 151 1.21 31.66 26.14
N VAL A 152 1.02 32.28 24.97
CA VAL A 152 0.58 33.68 24.89
C VAL A 152 -0.78 33.87 25.55
N LEU A 153 -1.75 33.00 25.28
CA LEU A 153 -3.08 33.07 25.89
C LEU A 153 -2.99 32.98 27.42
N THR A 154 -2.18 32.06 27.94
CA THR A 154 -1.95 31.90 29.39
C THR A 154 -1.37 33.19 30.00
N ASN A 155 -0.45 33.85 29.31
CA ASN A 155 0.11 35.14 29.76
C ASN A 155 -0.96 36.25 29.77
N VAL A 156 -1.78 36.34 28.72
CA VAL A 156 -2.87 37.32 28.61
C VAL A 156 -3.93 37.10 29.70
N GLU A 157 -4.28 35.86 30.01
CA GLU A 157 -5.21 35.53 31.10
C GLU A 157 -4.67 35.98 32.46
N ALA A 158 -3.37 35.81 32.70
CA ALA A 158 -2.72 36.28 33.92
C ALA A 158 -2.75 37.82 34.03
N GLU A 159 -2.46 38.53 32.94
CA GLU A 159 -2.53 39.99 32.87
C GLU A 159 -3.95 40.51 33.08
N LEU A 160 -4.95 39.88 32.45
CA LEU A 160 -6.37 40.23 32.59
C LEU A 160 -6.84 40.04 34.04
N SER A 161 -6.44 38.95 34.68
CA SER A 161 -6.71 38.71 36.10
C SER A 161 -6.10 39.78 36.99
N ALA A 162 -4.84 40.18 36.72
CA ALA A 162 -4.18 41.25 37.44
C ALA A 162 -4.89 42.61 37.25
N ALA A 163 -5.32 42.93 36.02
CA ALA A 163 -6.07 44.15 35.72
C ALA A 163 -7.44 44.17 36.40
N ASN A 164 -8.17 43.05 36.38
CA ASN A 164 -9.46 42.92 37.06
C ASN A 164 -9.33 43.13 38.58
N ASN A 165 -8.29 42.57 39.19
CA ASN A 165 -7.98 42.79 40.61
C ASN A 165 -7.70 44.28 40.92
N LYS A 166 -6.99 45.00 40.04
CA LYS A 166 -6.77 46.45 40.18
C LYS A 166 -8.09 47.23 40.09
N LEU A 167 -8.94 46.91 39.13
CA LEU A 167 -10.25 47.54 38.96
C LEU A 167 -11.15 47.34 40.18
N GLU A 168 -11.20 46.13 40.74
CA GLU A 168 -11.97 45.83 41.95
C GLU A 168 -11.47 46.59 43.18
N ARG A 169 -10.15 46.80 43.32
CA ARG A 169 -9.61 47.67 44.37
C ARG A 169 -10.03 49.13 44.17
N ALA A 170 -9.93 49.64 42.94
CA ALA A 170 -10.32 51.01 42.62
C ALA A 170 -11.83 51.24 42.88
N ARG A 171 -12.68 50.27 42.52
CA ARG A 171 -14.12 50.30 42.83
C ARG A 171 -14.36 50.39 44.33
N ARG A 172 -13.76 49.50 45.13
CA ARG A 172 -13.88 49.53 46.60
C ARG A 172 -13.46 50.87 47.20
N CYS A 173 -12.35 51.46 46.74
CA CYS A 173 -11.92 52.78 47.19
C CYS A 173 -12.94 53.88 46.83
N ARG A 174 -13.58 53.81 45.66
CA ARG A 174 -14.62 54.76 45.25
C ARG A 174 -15.87 54.64 46.14
N THR A 175 -16.34 53.42 46.44
CA THR A 175 -17.52 53.22 47.29
C THR A 175 -17.31 53.79 48.70
N LEU A 176 -16.15 53.52 49.30
CA LEU A 176 -15.77 54.06 50.62
C LEU A 176 -15.70 55.60 50.64
N LYS A 177 -15.29 56.21 49.52
CA LYS A 177 -15.24 57.67 49.39
C LYS A 177 -16.65 58.27 49.34
N ILE A 178 -17.58 57.63 48.61
CA ILE A 178 -18.97 58.07 48.52
C ILE A 178 -19.66 57.95 49.90
N GLU A 179 -19.50 56.82 50.61
CA GLU A 179 -20.03 56.65 51.96
C GLU A 179 -19.53 57.73 52.92
N ASN A 180 -18.22 58.03 52.94
CA ASN A 180 -17.68 59.13 53.75
C ASN A 180 -18.27 60.50 53.40
N THR A 181 -18.43 60.81 52.11
CA THR A 181 -19.09 62.08 51.74
C THR A 181 -20.56 62.12 52.11
N THR A 182 -21.25 60.98 52.13
CA THR A 182 -22.67 60.91 52.54
C THR A 182 -22.81 61.04 54.06
N GLU A 183 -21.86 60.48 54.82
CA GLU A 183 -21.77 60.65 56.28
C GLU A 183 -21.42 62.10 56.66
N ILE A 184 -20.58 62.79 55.87
CA ILE A 184 -20.33 64.23 56.03
C ILE A 184 -21.60 65.05 55.76
N ILE A 185 -22.40 64.70 54.73
CA ILE A 185 -23.67 65.40 54.47
C ILE A 185 -24.69 65.15 55.60
N ASN A 186 -24.80 63.92 56.11
CA ASN A 186 -25.70 63.62 57.23
C ASN A 186 -25.24 64.19 58.58
N THR A 187 -23.94 64.46 58.76
CA THR A 187 -23.43 65.17 59.95
C THR A 187 -23.50 66.69 59.81
N THR A 188 -23.74 67.22 58.60
CA THR A 188 -23.96 68.65 58.37
C THR A 188 -25.44 69.03 58.46
N GLU A 189 -26.39 68.12 58.25
CA GLU A 189 -27.83 68.34 58.55
C GLU A 189 -28.21 68.19 60.04
N ALA A 190 -27.24 68.06 60.95
CA ALA A 190 -27.46 68.22 62.40
C ALA A 190 -27.03 69.61 62.93
N VAL A 191 -26.57 70.52 62.05
CA VAL A 191 -26.28 71.92 62.38
C VAL A 191 -26.98 72.82 61.37
N ASP A 192 -28.31 72.76 61.32
CA ASP A 192 -29.12 73.99 61.27
C ASP A 192 -30.60 73.63 61.43
N ASN A 193 -31.06 73.73 62.68
CA ASN A 193 -32.48 73.85 62.95
C ASN A 193 -32.65 74.93 64.03
N SER A 194 -32.36 76.17 63.66
CA SER A 194 -33.17 77.30 64.12
C SER A 194 -33.10 78.46 63.11
N ASP A 195 -34.18 78.55 62.34
CA ASP A 195 -34.78 79.78 61.84
C ASP A 195 -34.03 80.63 60.80
N ALA A 196 -34.28 80.33 59.52
CA ALA A 196 -34.57 81.39 58.54
C ALA A 196 -35.24 80.83 57.28
N VAL A 197 -36.57 80.92 57.28
CA VAL A 197 -37.48 81.27 56.19
C VAL A 197 -36.92 81.24 54.75
N ASP A 198 -37.49 80.29 54.02
CA ASP A 198 -37.65 80.14 52.57
C ASP A 198 -37.91 81.45 51.81
N ASN A 199 -37.10 81.73 50.77
CA ASN A 199 -37.65 82.13 49.47
C ASN A 199 -36.60 81.97 48.35
N SER A 200 -36.85 80.97 47.51
CA SER A 200 -36.07 80.57 46.35
C SER A 200 -36.12 81.57 45.20
N GLU A 201 -34.97 81.94 44.64
CA GLU A 201 -34.84 82.28 43.22
C GLU A 201 -33.49 81.87 42.63
N ALA A 202 -33.55 81.52 41.33
CA ALA A 202 -32.51 81.46 40.30
C ALA A 202 -31.57 80.23 40.27
N PHE A 203 -31.69 79.34 39.27
CA PHE A 203 -31.18 79.43 37.88
C PHE A 203 -29.65 79.20 37.79
N ASN A 204 -29.21 78.01 37.37
CA ASN A 204 -28.43 77.88 36.13
C ASN A 204 -28.21 76.44 35.65
N THR A 205 -28.18 76.36 34.33
CA THR A 205 -28.04 75.24 33.40
C THR A 205 -26.66 74.55 33.40
N THR A 206 -26.62 73.28 33.00
CA THR A 206 -25.67 72.81 31.97
C THR A 206 -26.13 71.49 31.36
N GLU A 207 -26.30 71.50 30.03
CA GLU A 207 -26.40 70.32 29.17
C GLU A 207 -25.08 69.54 29.16
N GLU A 208 -25.14 68.22 29.02
CA GLU A 208 -24.30 67.55 28.02
C GLU A 208 -24.93 66.23 27.54
N VAL A 209 -25.21 66.23 26.24
CA VAL A 209 -25.60 65.09 25.41
C VAL A 209 -24.36 64.25 25.13
N ASN A 210 -24.44 62.92 25.27
CA ASN A 210 -23.65 62.02 24.43
C ASN A 210 -24.39 60.70 24.20
N THR A 211 -24.98 60.63 23.01
CA THR A 211 -25.48 59.44 22.31
C THR A 211 -24.37 58.42 22.11
N THR A 212 -24.61 57.14 22.43
CA THR A 212 -23.80 56.03 21.94
C THR A 212 -24.69 55.11 21.11
N GLU A 213 -24.68 55.31 19.79
CA GLU A 213 -25.05 54.27 18.83
C GLU A 213 -23.90 53.26 18.76
N ALA A 214 -24.20 51.98 19.00
CA ALA A 214 -23.32 50.87 18.66
C ALA A 214 -24.05 49.95 17.69
N THR A 215 -23.94 50.25 16.40
CA THR A 215 -24.19 49.32 15.31
C THR A 215 -22.98 48.40 15.17
N ASN A 216 -23.14 47.13 15.52
CA ASN A 216 -22.21 46.08 15.08
C ASN A 216 -22.93 45.21 14.05
N THR A 217 -22.69 45.54 12.78
CA THR A 217 -22.97 44.70 11.63
C THR A 217 -22.15 43.41 11.73
N THR A 218 -22.86 42.29 11.74
CA THR A 218 -22.30 40.95 11.61
C THR A 218 -21.95 40.71 10.15
N GLU A 219 -20.69 40.88 9.74
CA GLU A 219 -20.23 40.35 8.45
C GLU A 219 -19.85 38.89 8.59
N ALA A 220 -20.70 38.05 8.01
CA ALA A 220 -20.41 36.66 7.73
C ALA A 220 -19.34 36.57 6.63
N VAL A 221 -18.12 36.15 6.98
CA VAL A 221 -17.15 35.68 5.99
C VAL A 221 -17.58 34.28 5.56
N ASN A 222 -18.29 34.26 4.44
CA ASN A 222 -18.76 33.08 3.74
C ASN A 222 -17.59 32.33 3.06
N GLY A 223 -17.84 31.04 2.81
CA GLY A 223 -17.00 30.00 2.25
C GLY A 223 -15.97 30.43 1.20
N ARG A 224 -14.77 29.86 1.27
CA ARG A 224 -14.40 28.55 0.68
C ARG A 224 -14.44 28.52 -0.85
N PHE A 225 -13.31 28.02 -1.36
CA PHE A 225 -13.11 27.26 -2.59
C PHE A 225 -12.68 28.03 -3.85
N PHE A 226 -11.35 28.11 -4.00
CA PHE A 226 -10.67 28.20 -5.28
C PHE A 226 -11.13 27.06 -6.21
N ARG A 227 -11.69 27.44 -7.37
CA ARG A 227 -11.80 26.59 -8.56
C ARG A 227 -10.55 26.81 -9.40
N VAL A 228 -9.80 25.74 -9.68
CA VAL A 228 -8.90 25.67 -10.85
C VAL A 228 -9.18 24.34 -11.53
N SER A 229 -9.76 24.39 -12.73
CA SER A 229 -9.74 23.34 -13.75
C SER A 229 -10.36 23.85 -15.04
N SER A 230 -9.52 24.15 -16.03
CA SER A 230 -9.54 23.57 -17.39
C SER A 230 -8.43 24.22 -18.22
#